data_AF-A0A928TX02-F1
#
_entry.id   AF-A0A928TX02-F1
#
_cell.length_a   1.000
_cell.length_b   1.000
_cell.length_c   1.000
_cell.angle_alpha   90.00
_cell.angle_beta   90.00
_cell.angle_gamma   90.00
#
_symmetry.space_group_name_H-M   'P 1'
#
loop_
_entity.id
_entity.type
_entity.pdbx_description
1 polymer ?
#
loop_
_entity_poly.entity_id
_entity_poly.type
_entity_poly.pdbx_seq_one_letter_code
_entity_poly.pdbx_strand_id
1 'polypeptide(L)' 'MRGIVDRKGEQFAYVHGKGVYTLEGELTGHVEGDYILDLEGNRMWRVVGDGIYLLDGAETIGYLSSERPLEYDL' A
#
# COMPACT_ATOMS: atom_id res chain seq x y z
N MET A 1 -4.69 7.90 -6.75
CA MET A 1 -4.61 7.23 -5.42
C MET A 1 -4.89 5.75 -5.59
N ARG A 2 -4.20 4.84 -4.88
CA ARG A 2 -4.46 3.39 -4.94
C ARG A 2 -4.80 2.87 -3.54
N GLY A 3 -5.81 2.03 -3.40
CA GLY A 3 -6.09 1.32 -2.14
C GLY A 3 -5.12 0.16 -1.94
N ILE A 4 -4.84 -0.16 -0.69
CA ILE A 4 -4.21 -1.42 -0.28
C ILE A 4 -5.33 -2.30 0.26
N VAL A 5 -5.61 -3.39 -0.44
CA VAL A 5 -6.68 -4.33 -0.11
C VAL A 5 -6.10 -5.66 0.34
N ASP A 6 -6.77 -6.33 1.27
CA ASP A 6 -6.41 -7.68 1.67
C ASP A 6 -6.77 -8.71 0.58
N ARG A 7 -6.54 -10.00 0.87
CA ARG A 7 -6.85 -11.09 -0.07
C ARG A 7 -8.35 -11.26 -0.37
N LYS A 8 -9.24 -10.68 0.44
CA LYS A 8 -10.70 -10.68 0.24
C LYS A 8 -11.17 -9.43 -0.51
N GLY A 9 -10.27 -8.47 -0.76
CA GLY A 9 -10.59 -7.19 -1.39
C GLY A 9 -11.01 -6.10 -0.41
N GLU A 10 -10.85 -6.32 0.90
CA GLU A 10 -11.17 -5.32 1.93
C GLU A 10 -10.02 -4.32 2.03
N GLN A 11 -10.31 -3.03 1.78
CA GLN A 11 -9.29 -1.98 1.86
C GLN A 11 -8.94 -1.70 3.32
N PHE A 12 -7.65 -1.66 3.65
CA PHE A 12 -7.18 -1.37 5.01
C PHE A 12 -6.16 -0.22 5.08
N ALA A 13 -5.63 0.21 3.93
CA ALA A 13 -4.74 1.37 3.80
C ALA A 13 -4.83 1.93 2.37
N TYR A 14 -4.12 3.01 2.09
CA TYR A 14 -3.99 3.51 0.72
C TYR A 14 -2.62 4.14 0.45
N VAL A 15 -2.27 4.23 -0.83
CA VAL A 15 -1.08 4.90 -1.33
C VAL A 15 -1.50 6.18 -2.05
N HIS A 16 -0.88 7.29 -1.66
CA HIS A 16 -1.00 8.59 -2.32
C HIS A 16 0.40 9.18 -2.55
N GLY A 17 0.77 9.38 -3.81
CA GLY A 17 2.16 9.67 -4.18
C GLY A 17 3.08 8.53 -3.73
N LYS A 18 4.09 8.84 -2.91
CA LYS A 18 4.92 7.82 -2.25
C LYS A 18 4.43 7.44 -0.84
N GLY A 19 3.49 8.17 -0.25
CA GLY A 19 3.04 7.93 1.12
C GLY A 19 2.07 6.76 1.21
N VAL A 20 2.17 5.99 2.29
CA VAL A 20 1.22 4.96 2.71
C VAL A 20 0.45 5.49 3.91
N TYR A 21 -0.87 5.45 3.84
CA TYR A 21 -1.76 6.06 4.82
C TYR A 21 -2.79 5.05 5.35
N THR A 22 -3.20 5.23 6.60
CA THR A 22 -4.41 4.58 7.14
C THR A 22 -5.65 5.07 6.41
N LEU A 23 -6.78 4.38 6.60
CA LEU A 23 -8.06 4.84 6.03
C LEU A 23 -8.52 6.21 6.57
N GLU A 24 -8.03 6.61 7.74
CA GLU A 24 -8.30 7.92 8.36
C GLU A 24 -7.34 9.02 7.85
N GLY A 25 -6.38 8.66 7.00
CA GLY A 25 -5.45 9.60 6.37
C GLY A 25 -4.19 9.91 7.16
N GLU A 26 -3.85 9.07 8.14
CA GLU A 26 -2.59 9.17 8.88
C GLU A 26 -1.47 8.49 8.10
N LEU A 27 -0.32 9.17 7.94
CA LEU A 27 0.85 8.60 7.26
C LEU A 27 1.50 7.53 8.16
N THR A 28 1.66 6.31 7.64
CA THR A 28 2.26 5.19 8.37
C THR A 28 3.55 4.68 7.73
N GLY A 29 3.84 5.10 6.50
CA GLY A 29 4.99 4.64 5.78
C GLY A 29 5.09 5.25 4.39
N HIS A 30 5.97 4.70 3.57
CA HIS A 30 6.13 5.11 2.19
C HIS A 30 6.58 3.97 1.28
N VAL A 31 6.30 4.11 -0.01
CA VAL A 31 6.78 3.20 -1.04
C VAL A 31 8.16 3.68 -1.52
N GLU A 32 9.13 2.79 -1.46
CA GLU A 32 10.47 3.00 -2.02
C GLU A 32 10.93 1.77 -2.82
N GLY A 33 11.09 1.95 -4.13
CA GLY A 33 11.38 0.85 -5.06
C GLY A 33 10.31 -0.24 -4.97
N ASP A 34 10.74 -1.47 -4.73
CA ASP A 34 9.89 -2.65 -4.63
C ASP A 34 9.44 -2.94 -3.19
N TYR A 35 9.41 -1.93 -2.31
CA TYR A 35 9.10 -2.09 -0.88
C TYR A 35 8.17 -1.02 -0.35
N ILE A 36 7.38 -1.41 0.65
CA ILE A 36 6.72 -0.50 1.58
C ILE A 36 7.58 -0.45 2.84
N LEU A 37 7.98 0.76 3.23
CA LEU A 37 8.78 1.04 4.42
C LEU A 37 7.91 1.74 5.46
N ASP A 38 8.22 1.55 6.73
CA ASP A 38 7.68 2.38 7.81
C ASP A 38 8.28 3.80 7.80
N LEU A 39 7.91 4.62 8.78
CA LEU A 39 8.42 6.00 8.92
C LEU A 39 9.91 6.07 9.31
N GLU A 40 10.46 5.01 9.87
CA GLU A 40 11.87 4.90 10.26
C GLU A 40 12.75 4.37 9.11
N GLY A 41 12.13 3.95 8.01
CA GLY A 41 12.80 3.40 6.83
C GLY A 41 13.02 1.89 6.89
N ASN A 42 12.41 1.19 7.85
CA ASN A 42 12.47 -0.27 7.87
C ASN A 42 11.51 -0.83 6.84
N ARG A 43 11.96 -1.83 6.08
CA ARG A 43 11.12 -2.55 5.13
C ARG A 43 10.05 -3.31 5.91
N MET A 44 8.79 -3.13 5.51
CA MET A 44 7.64 -3.82 6.08
C MET A 44 7.15 -4.91 5.12
N TRP A 45 6.95 -4.55 3.85
CA TRP A 45 6.43 -5.45 2.83
C TRP A 45 7.15 -5.29 1.49
N ARG A 46 7.09 -6.33 0.66
CA ARG A 46 7.56 -6.30 -0.73
C ARG A 46 6.41 -6.04 -1.67
N VAL A 47 6.67 -5.28 -2.73
CA VAL A 47 5.72 -4.97 -3.80
C VAL A 47 6.24 -5.62 -5.08
N VAL A 48 5.44 -6.50 -5.69
CA VAL A 48 5.78 -7.14 -6.97
C VAL A 48 4.58 -7.01 -7.90
N GLY A 49 4.70 -6.13 -8.89
CA GLY A 49 3.55 -5.67 -9.68
C GLY A 49 2.53 -5.01 -8.74
N ASP A 50 1.31 -5.54 -8.72
CA ASP A 50 0.27 -5.09 -7.79
C ASP A 50 0.20 -5.92 -6.50
N GLY A 51 0.97 -7.01 -6.39
CA GLY A 51 0.96 -7.87 -5.20
C GLY A 51 1.82 -7.32 -4.07
N ILE A 52 1.33 -7.44 -2.84
CA ILE A 52 2.04 -7.07 -1.61
C ILE A 52 2.30 -8.34 -0.80
N TYR A 53 3.55 -8.56 -0.43
CA TYR A 53 4.02 -9.80 0.19
C TYR A 53 4.81 -9.53 1.46
N LEU A 54 4.90 -10.54 2.32
CA LEU A 54 5.88 -10.55 3.41
C LEU A 54 7.32 -10.40 2.87
N LEU A 55 8.22 -9.89 3.72
CA LEU A 55 9.64 -9.75 3.39
C LEU A 55 10.27 -11.11 3.11
N ASP A 56 9.99 -12.05 4.01
CA ASP A 56 10.52 -13.41 3.95
C ASP A 56 9.44 -14.36 3.45
N GLY A 57 9.50 -14.70 2.16
CA GLY A 57 8.63 -15.70 1.55
C GLY A 57 7.55 -15.15 0.62
N ALA A 58 6.77 -16.05 0.03
CA ALA A 58 5.79 -15.74 -1.02
C ALA A 58 4.37 -15.51 -0.50
N GLU A 59 4.20 -15.34 0.82
CA GLU A 59 2.88 -15.10 1.40
C GLU A 59 2.38 -13.70 1.02
N THR A 60 1.22 -13.66 0.37
CA THR A 60 0.53 -12.44 -0.02
C THR A 60 -0.23 -11.84 1.16
N ILE A 61 0.09 -10.60 1.49
CA ILE A 61 -0.66 -9.76 2.42
C ILE A 61 -1.89 -9.20 1.73
N GLY A 62 -1.71 -8.72 0.50
CA GLY A 62 -2.76 -8.01 -0.21
C GLY A 62 -2.33 -7.53 -1.60
N TYR A 63 -3.08 -6.57 -2.12
CA TYR A 63 -2.87 -6.03 -3.45
C TYR A 63 -3.08 -4.51 -3.48
N LEU A 64 -2.41 -3.85 -4.42
CA LEU A 64 -2.71 -2.47 -4.80
C LEU A 64 -3.91 -2.47 -5.75
N SER A 65 -4.99 -1.77 -5.38
CA SER A 65 -6.14 -1.58 -6.25
C SER A 65 -5.77 -0.77 -7.49
N SER A 66 -6.61 -0.75 -8.52
CA SER A 66 -6.44 0.19 -9.64
C SER A 66 -6.37 1.64 -9.15
N GLU A 67 -5.72 2.50 -9.94
CA GLU A 67 -5.64 3.92 -9.66
C GLU A 67 -7.04 4.56 -9.74
N ARG A 68 -7.45 5.20 -8.64
CA ARG A 68 -8.62 6.07 -8.60
C ARG A 68 -8.19 7.49 -8.95
N PRO A 69 -8.84 8.15 -9.94
CA PRO A 69 -8.69 9.58 -10.17
C PRO A 69 -9.07 10.34 -8.90
N LEU A 70 -8.32 11.38 -8.57
CA LEU A 70 -8.57 12.24 -7.39
C LEU A 70 -9.79 13.16 -7.56
N GLU A 71 -10.57 13.02 -8.64
CA GLU A 71 -11.42 14.09 -9.19
C GLU A 71 -12.94 13.90 -8.94
N TYR A 72 -13.34 13.02 -8.01
CA TYR A 72 -14.76 12.77 -7.72
C TYR A 72 -15.17 13.06 -6.26
N ASP A 73 -14.60 14.10 -5.66
CA ASP A 73 -15.16 14.79 -4.49
C ASP A 73 -15.29 16.29 -4.83
N LEU A 74 -16.34 16.64 -5.59
CA LEU A 74 -16.84 18.00 -5.82
C LEU A 74 -18.34 18.05 -5.54
#